data_AF-A0A2W4J6C1-F1
#
_entry.id   AF-A0A2W4J6C1-F1
#
_cell.length_a   1.000
_cell.length_b   1.000
_cell.length_c   1.000
_cell.angle_alpha   90.00
_cell.angle_beta   90.00
_cell.angle_gamma   90.00
#
_symmetry.space_group_name_H-M   'P 1'
#
loop_
_entity.id
_entity.type
_entity.pdbx_description
1 polymer ?
#
loop_
_entity_poly.entity_id
_entity_poly.type
_entity_poly.pdbx_seq_one_letter_code
_entity_poly.pdbx_strand_id
1 'polypeptide(L)'
;MEALAVSTISVSVEQSITDDRDPEVRLRQLFDAGSLRLAMTRDTSGVLWARGEIDGTPVIAYATDPTKMGGAMGTEGCQHIVDAIEAAVRERVPVIGLWHSGGARLAEGVVALDAVGQVFAAMVRASGRVPQISVVLGPAAGGAAYGPALTDIVIMSGNGRIFVTGPEVVPSVPGEQGGMGRPGGPGR
;
A
#
# COMPACT_ATOMS: atom_id res chain seq x y z
N MET A 1 -19.49 -53.63 -35.33
CA MET A 1 -19.76 -53.22 -33.94
C MET A 1 -18.47 -52.66 -33.40
N GLU A 2 -18.22 -51.37 -33.59
CA GLU A 2 -17.15 -50.65 -32.90
C GLU A 2 -17.71 -49.30 -32.46
N ALA A 3 -17.59 -49.04 -31.16
CA ALA A 3 -18.09 -47.85 -30.51
C ALA A 3 -17.01 -46.76 -30.53
N LEU A 4 -17.39 -45.55 -30.95
CA LEU A 4 -16.58 -44.34 -30.84
C LEU A 4 -16.41 -43.97 -29.36
N ALA A 5 -15.18 -44.06 -28.85
CA ALA A 5 -14.83 -43.54 -27.55
C ALA A 5 -14.66 -42.01 -27.63
N VAL A 6 -15.65 -41.26 -27.14
CA VAL A 6 -15.53 -39.83 -26.91
C VAL A 6 -14.72 -39.63 -25.62
N SER A 7 -13.48 -39.17 -25.77
CA SER A 7 -12.62 -38.80 -24.63
C SER A 7 -13.09 -37.46 -24.06
N THR A 8 -13.67 -37.47 -22.87
CA THR A 8 -14.05 -36.28 -22.13
C THR A 8 -12.81 -35.68 -21.47
N ILE A 9 -12.29 -34.58 -22.01
CA ILE A 9 -11.22 -33.80 -21.36
C ILE A 9 -11.83 -33.08 -20.15
N SER A 10 -11.47 -33.52 -18.95
CA SER A 10 -11.81 -32.84 -17.70
C SER A 10 -10.81 -31.72 -17.49
N VAL A 11 -11.20 -30.47 -17.76
CA VAL A 11 -10.39 -29.29 -17.42
C VAL A 11 -10.49 -29.08 -15.92
N SER A 12 -9.41 -29.37 -15.22
CA SER A 12 -9.26 -29.06 -13.80
C SER A 12 -9.01 -27.56 -13.68
N VAL A 13 -9.90 -26.83 -13.01
CA VAL A 13 -9.70 -25.41 -12.71
C VAL A 13 -8.57 -25.32 -11.70
N GLU A 14 -7.39 -24.94 -12.17
CA GLU A 14 -6.22 -24.69 -11.34
C GLU A 14 -6.50 -23.43 -10.51
N GLN A 15 -6.79 -23.59 -9.22
CA GLN A 15 -7.01 -22.47 -8.31
C GLN A 15 -5.70 -21.71 -8.16
N SER A 16 -5.57 -20.55 -8.81
CA SER A 16 -4.38 -19.70 -8.67
C SER A 16 -4.30 -19.19 -7.22
N ILE A 17 -3.19 -19.52 -6.54
CA ILE A 17 -2.87 -18.96 -5.23
C ILE A 17 -2.70 -17.45 -5.45
N THR A 18 -3.66 -16.67 -4.96
CA THR A 18 -3.66 -15.21 -5.08
C THR A 18 -2.80 -14.64 -3.95
N ASP A 19 -1.82 -13.79 -4.28
CA ASP A 19 -0.95 -13.15 -3.29
C ASP A 19 -1.70 -12.00 -2.60
N ASP A 20 -1.98 -12.11 -1.28
CA ASP A 20 -2.66 -11.08 -0.48
C ASP A 20 -1.89 -9.75 -0.39
N ARG A 21 -0.64 -9.73 -0.87
CA ARG A 21 0.15 -8.51 -0.97
C ARG A 21 -0.11 -7.73 -2.25
N ASP A 22 -0.75 -8.35 -3.24
CA ASP A 22 -1.15 -7.69 -4.48
C ASP A 22 -2.04 -6.46 -4.16
N PRO A 23 -1.73 -5.29 -4.72
CA PRO A 23 -2.42 -4.06 -4.37
C PRO A 23 -3.89 -4.08 -4.81
N GLU A 24 -4.23 -4.74 -5.91
CA GLU A 24 -5.61 -4.85 -6.37
C GLU A 24 -6.42 -5.78 -5.48
N VAL A 25 -5.81 -6.89 -5.03
CA VAL A 25 -6.43 -7.80 -4.04
C VAL A 25 -6.76 -7.05 -2.76
N ARG A 26 -5.82 -6.26 -2.25
CA ARG A 26 -6.01 -5.44 -1.04
C ARG A 26 -7.10 -4.38 -1.20
N LEU A 27 -7.10 -3.66 -2.33
CA LEU A 27 -8.14 -2.67 -2.62
C LEU A 27 -9.52 -3.34 -2.76
N ARG A 28 -9.59 -4.52 -3.35
CA ARG A 28 -10.83 -5.31 -3.46
C ARG A 28 -11.34 -5.82 -2.12
N GLN A 29 -10.45 -6.13 -1.18
CA GLN A 29 -10.81 -6.50 0.19
C GLN A 29 -11.23 -5.30 1.04
N LEU A 30 -10.73 -4.10 0.73
CA LEU A 30 -11.06 -2.87 1.44
C LEU A 30 -12.46 -2.35 1.09
N PHE A 31 -12.80 -2.34 -0.20
CA PHE A 31 -14.05 -1.76 -0.69
C PHE A 31 -15.21 -2.74 -0.69
N ASP A 32 -16.43 -2.21 -0.67
CA ASP A 32 -17.67 -2.96 -0.82
C ASP A 32 -17.66 -3.78 -2.12
N ALA A 33 -18.23 -4.98 -2.06
CA ALA A 33 -18.23 -5.91 -3.19
C ALA A 33 -18.83 -5.26 -4.45
N GLY A 34 -18.05 -5.20 -5.52
CA GLY A 34 -18.47 -4.64 -6.81
C GLY A 34 -18.36 -3.11 -6.92
N SER A 35 -17.90 -2.41 -5.89
CA SER A 35 -17.72 -0.94 -5.93
C SER A 35 -16.35 -0.51 -6.48
N LEU A 36 -15.32 -1.37 -6.39
CA LEU A 36 -13.96 -1.06 -6.88
C LEU A 36 -13.96 -0.59 -8.34
N ARG A 37 -13.39 0.60 -8.59
CA ARG A 37 -13.11 1.16 -9.91
C ARG A 37 -11.66 1.67 -9.94
N LEU A 38 -10.81 0.96 -10.67
CA LEU A 38 -9.42 1.40 -10.90
C LEU A 38 -9.43 2.75 -11.63
N ALA A 39 -8.64 3.69 -11.12
CA ALA A 39 -8.53 5.03 -11.69
C ALA A 39 -7.40 5.17 -12.71
N MET A 40 -6.60 4.12 -12.87
CA MET A 40 -5.46 4.00 -13.75
C MET A 40 -5.38 2.58 -14.31
N THR A 41 -4.70 2.43 -15.45
CA THR A 41 -4.28 1.10 -15.91
C THR A 41 -3.15 0.62 -15.01
N ARG A 42 -3.20 -0.65 -14.60
CA ARG A 42 -2.14 -1.24 -13.78
C ARG A 42 -0.80 -1.19 -14.54
N ASP A 43 0.21 -0.68 -13.87
CA ASP A 43 1.57 -0.54 -14.40
C ASP A 43 2.60 -1.18 -13.48
N THR A 44 3.88 -0.89 -13.70
CA THR A 44 5.01 -1.41 -12.91
C THR A 44 5.53 -0.41 -11.87
N SER A 45 4.82 0.69 -11.64
CA SER A 45 5.26 1.79 -10.77
C SER A 45 5.43 1.36 -9.31
N GLY A 46 4.74 0.29 -8.90
CA GLY A 46 4.70 -0.20 -7.52
C GLY A 46 3.60 0.42 -6.68
N VAL A 47 2.64 1.14 -7.28
CA VAL A 47 1.45 1.66 -6.63
C VAL A 47 0.24 1.46 -7.52
N LEU A 48 -0.91 1.16 -6.93
CA LEU A 48 -2.21 1.20 -7.59
C LEU A 48 -3.17 2.06 -6.76
N TRP A 49 -4.05 2.81 -7.43
CA TRP A 49 -5.11 3.52 -6.73
C TRP A 49 -6.46 3.42 -7.45
N ALA A 50 -7.51 3.57 -6.66
CA ALA A 50 -8.87 3.31 -7.10
C ALA A 50 -9.88 4.11 -6.29
N ARG A 51 -11.10 4.14 -6.82
CA ARG A 51 -12.32 4.60 -6.15
C ARG A 51 -13.16 3.40 -5.76
N GLY A 52 -13.96 3.54 -4.72
CA GLY A 52 -14.94 2.55 -4.31
C GLY A 52 -15.84 3.11 -3.22
N GLU A 53 -16.58 2.22 -2.57
CA GLU A 53 -17.43 2.53 -1.44
C GLU A 53 -17.01 1.67 -0.24
N ILE A 54 -17.18 2.19 0.98
CA ILE A 54 -17.06 1.45 2.23
C ILE A 54 -18.34 1.72 3.02
N ASP A 55 -19.15 0.69 3.25
CA ASP A 55 -20.50 0.83 3.81
C ASP A 55 -21.32 1.91 3.07
N GLY A 56 -21.23 1.93 1.74
CA GLY A 56 -21.88 2.91 0.86
C GLY A 56 -21.30 4.33 0.89
N THR A 57 -20.25 4.58 1.68
CA THR A 57 -19.55 5.88 1.69
C THR A 57 -18.49 5.91 0.59
N PRO A 58 -18.51 6.88 -0.35
CA PRO A 58 -17.48 7.00 -1.38
C PRO A 58 -16.10 7.25 -0.76
N VAL A 59 -15.09 6.50 -1.20
CA VAL A 59 -13.72 6.56 -0.69
C VAL A 59 -12.72 6.40 -1.85
N ILE A 60 -11.59 7.11 -1.76
CA ILE A 60 -10.42 6.87 -2.60
C ILE A 60 -9.38 6.10 -1.80
N ALA A 61 -8.73 5.13 -2.42
CA ALA A 61 -7.64 4.42 -1.78
C ALA A 61 -6.47 4.18 -2.74
N TYR A 62 -5.26 4.19 -2.20
CA TYR A 62 -4.04 3.78 -2.88
C TYR A 62 -3.35 2.68 -2.10
N ALA A 63 -2.64 1.79 -2.80
CA ALA A 63 -1.93 0.67 -2.21
C ALA A 63 -0.53 0.54 -2.84
N THR A 64 0.50 0.50 -1.99
CA THR A 64 1.86 0.17 -2.43
C THR A 64 1.99 -1.33 -2.65
N ASP A 65 2.66 -1.73 -3.73
CA ASP A 65 2.84 -3.11 -4.16
C ASP A 65 4.22 -3.65 -3.71
N PRO A 66 4.30 -4.41 -2.61
CA PRO A 66 5.55 -4.99 -2.14
C PRO A 66 6.10 -6.09 -3.07
N THR A 67 5.29 -6.62 -3.99
CA THR A 67 5.76 -7.59 -4.99
C THR A 67 6.64 -6.93 -6.05
N LYS A 68 6.62 -5.58 -6.13
CA LYS A 68 7.48 -4.77 -7.00
C LYS A 68 8.54 -4.07 -6.16
N MET A 69 9.77 -4.59 -6.22
CA MET A 69 10.93 -3.99 -5.55
C MET A 69 10.72 -3.75 -4.03
N GLY A 70 9.96 -4.63 -3.36
CA GLY A 70 9.65 -4.44 -1.93
C GLY A 70 8.76 -3.22 -1.64
N GLY A 71 8.02 -2.72 -2.63
CA GLY A 71 7.14 -1.56 -2.50
C GLY A 71 7.91 -0.25 -2.48
N ALA A 72 9.13 -0.25 -3.01
CA ALA A 72 9.97 0.94 -3.04
C ALA A 72 9.31 2.07 -3.83
N MET A 73 9.17 3.23 -3.17
CA MET A 73 8.55 4.44 -3.70
C MET A 73 9.48 5.08 -4.73
N GLY A 74 9.13 4.89 -6.01
CA GLY A 74 9.75 5.59 -7.14
C GLY A 74 8.87 6.74 -7.64
N THR A 75 9.36 7.44 -8.66
CA THR A 75 8.76 8.68 -9.19
C THR A 75 7.32 8.48 -9.65
N GLU A 76 7.08 7.50 -10.52
CA GLU A 76 5.74 7.19 -11.04
C GLU A 76 4.78 6.74 -9.93
N GLY A 77 5.24 5.87 -9.02
CA GLY A 77 4.41 5.37 -7.94
C GLY A 77 4.01 6.48 -6.97
N CYS A 78 4.93 7.41 -6.67
CA CYS A 78 4.62 8.60 -5.87
C CYS A 78 3.61 9.52 -6.56
N GLN A 79 3.72 9.69 -7.89
CA GLN A 79 2.74 10.49 -8.64
C GLN A 79 1.33 9.90 -8.51
N HIS A 80 1.18 8.57 -8.58
CA HIS A 80 -0.11 7.91 -8.38
C HIS A 80 -0.70 8.14 -6.98
N ILE A 81 0.15 8.19 -5.95
CA ILE A 81 -0.30 8.55 -4.59
C ILE A 81 -0.76 10.01 -4.53
N VAL A 82 0.00 10.93 -5.12
CA VAL A 82 -0.37 12.34 -5.21
C VAL A 82 -1.71 12.51 -5.93
N ASP A 83 -1.89 11.86 -7.08
CA ASP A 83 -3.12 11.90 -7.87
C ASP A 83 -4.33 11.37 -7.08
N ALA A 84 -4.15 10.30 -6.31
CA ALA A 84 -5.18 9.76 -5.43
C ALA A 84 -5.59 10.74 -4.33
N ILE A 85 -4.61 11.37 -3.65
CA ILE A 85 -4.86 12.36 -2.59
C ILE A 85 -5.56 13.59 -3.18
N GLU A 86 -5.09 14.10 -4.31
CA GLU A 86 -5.68 15.27 -4.97
C GLU A 86 -7.10 14.98 -5.49
N ALA A 87 -7.34 13.76 -6.00
CA ALA A 87 -8.68 13.31 -6.35
C ALA A 87 -9.60 13.31 -5.12
N ALA A 88 -9.12 12.84 -3.97
CA ALA A 88 -9.93 12.76 -2.76
C ALA A 88 -10.32 14.15 -2.26
N VAL A 89 -9.35 15.09 -2.26
CA VAL A 89 -9.57 16.50 -1.92
C VAL A 89 -10.56 17.16 -2.87
N ARG A 90 -10.46 16.90 -4.18
CA ARG A 90 -11.36 17.45 -5.20
C ARG A 90 -12.78 16.91 -5.06
N GLU A 91 -12.91 15.62 -4.81
CA GLU A 91 -14.20 14.92 -4.68
C GLU A 91 -14.80 15.08 -3.27
N ARG A 92 -14.03 15.61 -2.31
CA ARG A 92 -14.39 15.77 -0.88
C ARG A 92 -14.77 14.45 -0.21
N VAL A 93 -13.98 13.42 -0.47
CA VAL A 93 -14.14 12.07 0.06
C VAL A 93 -12.90 11.66 0.86
N PRO A 94 -13.01 10.72 1.82
CA PRO A 94 -11.86 10.18 2.53
C PRO A 94 -10.83 9.55 1.59
N VAL A 95 -9.55 9.59 2.01
CA VAL A 95 -8.46 8.88 1.35
C VAL A 95 -7.80 7.87 2.28
N ILE A 96 -7.63 6.64 1.80
CA ILE A 96 -7.01 5.54 2.56
C ILE A 96 -5.72 5.07 1.86
N GLY A 97 -4.60 5.11 2.58
CA GLY A 97 -3.32 4.57 2.13
C GLY A 97 -3.04 3.18 2.71
N LEU A 98 -2.90 2.17 1.84
CA LEU A 98 -2.51 0.81 2.22
C LEU A 98 -0.99 0.63 2.05
N TRP A 99 -0.28 0.65 3.17
CA TRP A 99 1.18 0.71 3.20
C TRP A 99 1.85 -0.66 3.37
N HIS A 100 2.76 -0.95 2.47
CA HIS A 100 3.75 -2.02 2.53
C HIS A 100 4.93 -1.64 1.61
N SER A 101 5.81 -0.79 2.12
CA SER A 101 6.92 -0.17 1.40
C SER A 101 8.23 -0.23 2.18
N GLY A 102 9.29 -0.64 1.49
CA GLY A 102 10.67 -0.55 1.96
C GLY A 102 11.28 0.86 1.97
N GLY A 103 10.52 1.89 1.59
CA GLY A 103 10.99 3.28 1.54
C GLY A 103 11.25 3.79 0.13
N ALA A 104 12.11 4.80 -0.02
CA ALA A 104 12.41 5.39 -1.32
C ALA A 104 13.19 4.41 -2.22
N ARG A 105 12.93 4.44 -3.53
CA ARG A 105 13.62 3.61 -4.51
C ARG A 105 15.02 4.14 -4.76
N LEU A 106 16.00 3.57 -4.05
CA LEU A 106 17.40 4.01 -4.08
C LEU A 106 18.02 4.04 -5.49
N ALA A 107 17.60 3.14 -6.38
CA ALA A 107 18.06 3.11 -7.77
C ALA A 107 17.71 4.39 -8.58
N GLU A 108 16.64 5.10 -8.20
CA GLU A 108 16.22 6.38 -8.79
C GLU A 108 16.85 7.60 -8.08
N GLY A 109 17.57 7.38 -6.95
CA GLY A 109 18.34 8.41 -6.26
C GLY A 109 17.52 9.62 -5.81
N VAL A 110 18.03 10.82 -6.10
CA VAL A 110 17.43 12.10 -5.64
C VAL A 110 16.02 12.32 -6.20
N VAL A 111 15.72 11.79 -7.40
CA VAL A 111 14.40 11.96 -8.02
C VAL A 111 13.33 11.23 -7.20
N ALA A 112 13.63 10.03 -6.69
CA ALA A 112 12.72 9.33 -5.78
C ALA A 112 12.50 10.10 -4.47
N LEU A 113 13.53 10.78 -3.94
CA LEU A 113 13.40 11.58 -2.73
C LEU A 113 12.51 12.80 -2.93
N ASP A 114 12.66 13.50 -4.06
CA ASP A 114 11.75 14.60 -4.42
C ASP A 114 10.31 14.09 -4.57
N ALA A 115 10.11 12.97 -5.27
CA ALA A 115 8.78 12.39 -5.47
C ALA A 115 8.11 11.98 -4.14
N VAL A 116 8.87 11.41 -3.20
CA VAL A 116 8.39 11.13 -1.83
C VAL A 116 8.05 12.43 -1.10
N GLY A 117 8.84 13.49 -1.27
CA GLY A 117 8.53 14.83 -0.76
C GLY A 117 7.22 15.40 -1.32
N GLN A 118 6.91 15.16 -2.60
CA GLN A 118 5.64 15.57 -3.20
C GLN A 118 4.45 14.84 -2.59
N VAL A 119 4.59 13.56 -2.24
CA VAL A 119 3.56 12.81 -1.49
C VAL A 119 3.29 13.49 -0.14
N PHE A 120 4.33 13.83 0.63
CA PHE A 120 4.15 14.51 1.91
C PHE A 120 3.50 15.88 1.75
N ALA A 121 3.91 16.64 0.73
CA ALA A 121 3.31 17.93 0.43
C ALA A 121 1.81 17.79 0.09
N ALA A 122 1.42 16.76 -0.66
CA ALA A 122 0.02 16.45 -0.95
C ALA A 122 -0.77 16.09 0.33
N MET A 123 -0.21 15.26 1.21
CA MET A 123 -0.82 14.90 2.49
C MET A 123 -1.04 16.11 3.39
N VAL A 124 -0.02 16.99 3.50
CA VAL A 124 -0.13 18.23 4.28
C VAL A 124 -1.18 19.16 3.68
N ARG A 125 -1.25 19.29 2.36
CA ARG A 125 -2.30 20.09 1.68
C ARG A 125 -3.71 19.51 1.88
N ALA A 126 -3.83 18.19 2.06
CA ALA A 126 -5.09 17.51 2.32
C ALA A 126 -5.50 17.52 3.80
N SER A 127 -4.55 17.76 4.71
CA SER A 127 -4.78 17.78 6.16
C SER A 127 -5.88 18.77 6.55
N GLY A 128 -6.86 18.28 7.32
CA GLY A 128 -8.05 19.05 7.72
C GLY A 128 -9.06 19.32 6.60
N ARG A 129 -8.83 18.88 5.35
CA ARG A 129 -9.78 19.04 4.23
C ARG A 129 -10.58 17.79 3.95
N VAL A 130 -9.95 16.62 4.02
CA VAL A 130 -10.58 15.31 3.92
C VAL A 130 -9.94 14.36 4.95
N PRO A 131 -10.66 13.38 5.48
CA PRO A 131 -10.06 12.37 6.36
C PRO A 131 -8.99 11.57 5.62
N GLN A 132 -7.80 11.49 6.21
CA GLN A 132 -6.67 10.71 5.72
C GLN A 132 -6.41 9.56 6.69
N ILE A 133 -6.49 8.33 6.20
CA ILE A 133 -6.31 7.12 7.01
C ILE A 133 -5.18 6.28 6.42
N SER A 134 -4.25 5.82 7.25
CA SER A 134 -3.21 4.89 6.84
C SER A 134 -3.43 3.52 7.45
N VAL A 135 -3.39 2.49 6.63
CA VAL A 135 -3.40 1.08 7.06
C VAL A 135 -2.04 0.46 6.72
N VAL A 136 -1.26 0.17 7.75
CA VAL A 136 0.10 -0.37 7.63
C VAL A 136 0.04 -1.90 7.69
N LEU A 137 0.19 -2.52 6.53
CA LEU A 137 0.04 -3.96 6.32
C LEU A 137 1.38 -4.72 6.31
N GLY A 138 2.49 -4.00 6.21
CA GLY A 138 3.86 -4.51 6.26
C GLY A 138 4.83 -3.42 6.71
N PRO A 139 6.11 -3.44 6.31
CA PRO A 139 7.02 -2.34 6.54
C PRO A 139 6.52 -1.03 5.92
N ALA A 140 6.70 0.07 6.63
CA ALA A 140 6.68 1.44 6.15
C ALA A 140 8.00 2.06 6.65
N ALA A 141 9.05 1.90 5.84
CA ALA A 141 10.43 2.16 6.24
C ALA A 141 10.98 3.47 5.66
N GLY A 142 11.88 4.14 6.37
CA GLY A 142 12.57 5.33 5.89
C GLY A 142 11.60 6.44 5.53
N GLY A 143 11.66 6.93 4.29
CA GLY A 143 10.71 7.92 3.76
C GLY A 143 9.25 7.48 3.88
N ALA A 144 8.94 6.20 3.63
CA ALA A 144 7.57 5.71 3.70
C ALA A 144 6.97 5.77 5.12
N ALA A 145 7.80 5.83 6.17
CA ALA A 145 7.34 5.94 7.56
C ALA A 145 6.60 7.26 7.84
N TYR A 146 6.99 8.34 7.14
CA TYR A 146 6.36 9.65 7.33
C TYR A 146 4.99 9.74 6.68
N GLY A 147 4.68 8.89 5.69
CA GLY A 147 3.35 8.83 5.07
C GLY A 147 2.25 8.60 6.12
N PRO A 148 2.27 7.47 6.85
CA PRO A 148 1.35 7.23 7.96
C PRO A 148 1.38 8.32 9.04
N ALA A 149 2.56 8.84 9.38
CA ALA A 149 2.69 9.87 10.42
C ALA A 149 2.01 11.21 10.08
N LEU A 150 1.77 11.48 8.78
CA LEU A 150 1.08 12.68 8.29
C LEU A 150 -0.43 12.49 8.10
N THR A 151 -0.95 11.27 8.31
CA THR A 151 -2.39 10.98 8.24
C THR A 151 -3.08 11.12 9.60
N ASP A 152 -4.39 11.28 9.60
CA ASP A 152 -5.17 11.57 10.82
C ASP A 152 -5.29 10.32 11.72
N ILE A 153 -5.39 9.14 11.11
CA ILE A 153 -5.50 7.85 11.81
C ILE A 153 -4.54 6.83 11.18
N VAL A 154 -3.80 6.12 12.03
CA VAL A 154 -2.93 5.01 11.63
C VAL A 154 -3.45 3.71 12.25
N ILE A 155 -3.79 2.76 11.38
CA ILE A 155 -4.15 1.38 11.74
C ILE A 155 -2.98 0.48 11.34
N MET A 156 -2.47 -0.32 12.28
CA MET A 156 -1.37 -1.25 12.01
C MET A 156 -1.86 -2.69 12.12
N SER A 157 -1.57 -3.50 11.11
CA SER A 157 -1.77 -4.95 11.21
C SER A 157 -0.73 -5.57 12.13
N GLY A 158 -0.90 -6.83 12.55
CA GLY A 158 0.12 -7.55 13.34
C GLY A 158 1.49 -7.61 12.66
N ASN A 159 1.50 -7.56 11.32
CA ASN A 159 2.70 -7.53 10.48
C ASN A 159 3.18 -6.11 10.15
N GLY A 160 2.40 -5.08 10.47
CA GLY A 160 2.72 -3.69 10.23
C GLY A 160 3.95 -3.24 11.02
N ARG A 161 4.85 -2.48 10.39
CA ARG A 161 6.05 -1.92 11.02
C ARG A 161 6.29 -0.50 10.51
N ILE A 162 6.46 0.47 11.39
CA ILE A 162 6.87 1.85 11.02
C ILE A 162 8.23 2.14 11.66
N PHE A 163 9.23 2.52 10.85
CA PHE A 163 10.54 2.91 11.35
C PHE A 163 11.29 3.80 10.35
N VAL A 164 11.98 4.83 10.84
CA VAL A 164 12.76 5.76 10.00
C VAL A 164 14.13 5.16 9.67
N THR A 165 14.81 4.58 10.65
CA THR A 165 16.09 3.86 10.45
C THR A 165 15.87 2.38 10.68
N GLY A 166 16.38 1.56 9.75
CA GLY A 166 16.29 0.11 9.84
C GLY A 166 17.08 -0.44 11.03
N PRO A 167 16.72 -1.62 11.57
CA PRO A 167 17.39 -2.24 12.71
C PRO A 167 18.87 -2.53 12.44
N GLU A 168 19.25 -2.74 11.17
CA GLU A 168 20.63 -2.98 10.73
C GLU A 168 21.55 -1.75 10.96
N VAL A 169 20.97 -0.55 11.09
CA VAL A 169 21.70 0.73 11.22
C VAL A 169 21.76 1.22 12.67
N VAL A 170 20.92 0.67 13.55
CA VAL A 170 20.89 1.05 14.97
C VAL A 170 21.78 0.07 15.74
N PRO A 171 22.91 0.50 16.33
CA PRO A 171 23.68 -0.36 17.23
C PRO A 171 22.78 -0.79 18.39
N SER A 172 22.77 -2.08 18.72
CA SER A 172 22.12 -2.55 19.95
C SER A 172 22.74 -1.81 21.14
N VAL A 173 21.99 -0.91 21.79
CA VAL A 173 22.46 -0.23 23.00
C VAL A 173 22.54 -1.29 24.10
N PRO A 174 23.71 -1.56 24.71
CA PRO A 174 23.80 -2.52 25.80
C PRO A 174 22.99 -2.00 27.00
N GLY A 175 21.82 -2.60 27.27
CA GLY A 175 20.96 -2.24 28.40
C GLY A 175 19.47 -2.12 28.04
N GLU A 176 19.13 -1.90 26.77
CA GLU A 176 17.75 -2.13 26.33
C GLU A 176 17.57 -3.62 26.12
N GLN A 177 16.86 -4.26 27.05
CA GLN A 177 16.24 -5.56 26.80
C GLN A 177 15.18 -5.32 25.73
N GLY A 178 15.61 -5.22 24.48
CA GLY A 178 14.77 -5.35 23.32
C GLY A 178 14.12 -6.71 23.44
N GLY A 179 12.90 -6.74 23.97
CA GLY A 179 12.04 -7.90 23.84
C GLY A 179 12.06 -8.33 22.39
N MET A 180 11.99 -9.63 22.16
CA MET A 180 12.14 -10.37 20.89
C MET A 180 11.26 -9.89 19.69
N GLY A 181 10.68 -8.69 19.73
CA GLY A 181 10.00 -8.01 18.64
C GLY A 181 10.95 -7.11 17.84
N ARG A 182 10.84 -7.20 16.51
CA ARG A 182 11.47 -6.23 15.60
C ARG A 182 10.93 -4.81 15.87
N PRO A 183 11.78 -3.76 15.83
CA PRO A 183 11.38 -2.40 16.16
C PRO A 183 10.21 -1.89 15.28
N GLY A 184 9.39 -1.02 15.87
CA GLY A 184 8.31 -0.32 15.16
C GLY A 184 7.03 -1.12 14.91
N GLY A 185 6.83 -2.27 15.57
CA GLY A 185 5.58 -3.04 15.51
C GLY A 185 4.50 -2.56 16.48
N PRO A 186 3.24 -2.98 16.29
CA PRO A 186 2.16 -2.64 17.22
C PRO A 186 2.42 -3.27 18.60
N GLY A 187 2.00 -2.57 19.66
CA GLY A 187 1.94 -3.11 21.01
C GLY A 187 1.00 -4.33 21.04
N ARG A 188 1.40 -5.38 21.77
CA ARG A 188 0.57 -6.57 21.95
C ARG A 188 -0.58 -6.31 22.93
#